data_AF-A0A3P8P740-F1
#
_entry.id   AF-A0A3P8P740-F1
#
_cell.length_a   1.000
_cell.length_b   1.000
_cell.length_c   1.000
_cell.angle_alpha   90.00
_cell.angle_beta   90.00
_cell.angle_gamma   90.00
#
_symmetry.space_group_name_H-M   'P 1'
#
loop_
_entity.id
_entity.type
_entity.pdbx_description
1 polymer ?
#
loop_
_entity_poly.entity_id
_entity_poly.type
_entity_poly.pdbx_seq_one_letter_code
_entity_poly.pdbx_strand_id
1 'polypeptide(L)'
;MTSFKSTPAQYGPAFSKSRFEEHNDNNFSNVTILKTVQEDEGIYHCGLTEWIRTNWSGTYLFVKGNNQKASVVVQQLTGSNPIHPGDTVTFQCSVSHSVNKTCPGGLRVLWFRDRSHESHPVIYANTHNECEKRSDTQRTCVYHFSKNVSSSDAGTYYCAVATCGEILFGNGTKLDIHGDYSWSKSASTVIFLLCALLAICLIVIAVLICTSKKNSMDNCEGN
;
A
#
# COMPACT_ATOMS: atom_id res chain seq x y z
N MET A 1 -16.20 -44.77 10.69
CA MET A 1 -14.75 -44.48 10.65
C MET A 1 -14.39 -44.23 9.19
N THR A 2 -14.59 -43.00 8.72
CA THR A 2 -14.25 -42.59 7.35
C THR A 2 -12.76 -42.30 7.30
N SER A 3 -12.00 -43.25 6.74
CA SER A 3 -10.61 -43.04 6.36
C SER A 3 -10.57 -42.01 5.24
N PHE A 4 -10.22 -40.76 5.53
CA PHE A 4 -9.81 -39.80 4.50
C PHE A 4 -8.47 -40.29 3.92
N LYS A 5 -8.53 -41.02 2.81
CA LYS A 5 -7.34 -41.44 2.09
C LYS A 5 -6.95 -40.30 1.17
N SER A 6 -5.82 -39.65 1.44
CA SER A 6 -5.30 -38.60 0.55
C SER A 6 -5.09 -39.18 -0.84
N THR A 7 -5.77 -38.62 -1.84
CA THR A 7 -5.51 -38.95 -3.24
C THR A 7 -4.14 -38.44 -3.65
N PRO A 8 -3.42 -39.15 -4.55
CA PRO A 8 -2.20 -38.64 -5.14
C PRO A 8 -2.46 -37.32 -5.87
N ALA A 9 -1.52 -36.39 -5.75
CA ALA A 9 -1.45 -35.15 -6.51
C ALA A 9 -1.59 -35.41 -8.02
N GLN A 10 -2.41 -34.61 -8.70
CA GLN A 10 -2.52 -34.60 -10.15
C GLN A 10 -1.96 -33.28 -10.70
N TYR A 11 -1.02 -33.40 -11.64
CA TYR A 11 -0.36 -32.24 -12.26
C TYR A 11 -0.99 -31.98 -13.62
N GLY A 12 -1.22 -30.69 -13.92
CA GLY A 12 -1.58 -30.28 -15.27
C GLY A 12 -0.45 -30.57 -16.26
N PRO A 13 -0.74 -30.64 -17.58
CA PRO A 13 0.24 -31.02 -18.60
C PRO A 13 1.46 -30.08 -18.67
N ALA A 14 1.36 -28.85 -18.17
CA ALA A 14 2.45 -27.89 -18.09
C ALA A 14 3.41 -28.12 -16.91
N PHE A 15 3.07 -28.99 -15.95
CA PHE A 15 3.80 -29.18 -14.71
C PHE A 15 4.39 -30.59 -14.64
N SER A 16 5.71 -30.66 -14.42
CA SER A 16 6.41 -31.94 -14.27
C SER A 16 6.54 -32.33 -12.81
N LYS A 17 6.12 -33.55 -12.47
CA LYS A 17 6.31 -34.16 -11.14
C LYS A 17 7.79 -34.21 -10.70
N SER A 18 8.75 -34.10 -11.63
CA SER A 18 10.18 -34.05 -11.29
C SER A 18 10.65 -32.70 -10.74
N ARG A 19 9.88 -31.61 -10.94
CA ARG A 19 10.23 -30.26 -10.47
C ARG A 19 9.43 -29.82 -9.25
N PHE A 20 8.27 -30.44 -9.01
CA PHE A 20 7.32 -30.08 -7.96
C PHE A 20 7.11 -31.26 -7.02
N GLU A 21 7.35 -31.03 -5.74
CA GLU A 21 6.99 -31.95 -4.66
C GLU A 21 5.76 -31.43 -3.93
N GLU A 22 4.78 -32.29 -3.72
CA GLU A 22 3.57 -31.96 -2.97
C GLU A 22 3.53 -32.78 -1.70
N HIS A 23 3.31 -32.10 -0.59
CA HIS A 23 3.08 -32.70 0.71
C HIS A 23 1.66 -32.33 1.13
N ASN A 24 0.84 -33.34 1.38
CA ASN A 24 -0.52 -33.17 1.87
C ASN A 24 -0.62 -33.83 3.23
N ASP A 25 -0.89 -33.02 4.25
CA ASP A 25 -1.29 -33.46 5.58
C ASP A 25 -2.77 -33.09 5.80
N ASN A 26 -3.38 -33.63 6.84
CA ASN A 26 -4.79 -33.40 7.18
C ASN A 26 -5.13 -31.91 7.42
N ASN A 27 -4.12 -31.09 7.75
CA ASN A 27 -4.31 -29.67 8.11
C ASN A 27 -3.62 -28.68 7.14
N PHE A 28 -2.71 -29.13 6.28
CA PHE A 28 -1.99 -28.24 5.37
C PHE A 28 -1.53 -28.98 4.10
N SER A 29 -1.56 -28.24 2.99
CA SER A 29 -1.02 -28.66 1.70
C SER A 29 0.12 -27.73 1.33
N ASN A 30 1.26 -28.30 0.98
CA ASN A 30 2.47 -27.56 0.66
C ASN A 30 3.05 -28.06 -0.66
N VAL A 31 3.34 -27.11 -1.54
CA VAL A 31 4.01 -27.35 -2.82
C VAL A 31 5.43 -26.79 -2.72
N THR A 32 6.40 -27.63 -3.02
CA THR A 32 7.83 -27.29 -3.06
C THR A 32 8.32 -27.38 -4.49
N ILE A 33 8.93 -26.30 -4.99
CA ILE A 33 9.54 -26.26 -6.32
C ILE A 33 11.04 -26.50 -6.12
N LEU A 34 11.52 -27.68 -6.52
CA LEU A 34 12.90 -28.13 -6.26
C LEU A 34 13.95 -27.23 -6.93
N LYS A 35 13.63 -26.75 -8.14
CA LYS A 35 14.46 -25.83 -8.89
C LYS A 35 13.58 -24.89 -9.70
N THR A 36 13.60 -23.61 -9.34
CA THR A 36 12.84 -22.56 -10.02
C THR A 36 13.50 -22.18 -11.34
N VAL A 37 12.67 -21.96 -12.35
CA VAL A 37 13.02 -21.32 -13.62
C VAL A 37 12.13 -20.08 -13.83
N GLN A 38 12.49 -19.20 -14.77
CA GLN A 38 11.72 -17.97 -15.01
C GLN A 38 10.24 -18.24 -15.33
N GLU A 39 9.96 -19.36 -16.01
CA GLU A 39 8.59 -19.80 -16.37
C GLU A 39 7.73 -20.19 -15.16
N ASP A 40 8.34 -20.41 -13.99
CA ASP A 40 7.61 -20.70 -12.75
C ASP A 40 7.12 -19.42 -12.05
N GLU A 41 7.51 -18.22 -12.50
CA GLU A 41 7.04 -16.96 -11.94
C GLU A 41 5.53 -16.80 -12.17
N GLY A 42 4.78 -16.55 -11.09
CA GLY A 42 3.33 -16.45 -11.18
C GLY A 42 2.62 -16.52 -9.84
N ILE A 43 1.29 -16.48 -9.89
CA ILE A 43 0.44 -16.60 -8.70
C ILE A 43 0.04 -18.06 -8.53
N TYR A 44 0.40 -18.62 -7.38
CA TYR A 44 0.06 -19.97 -6.95
C TYR A 44 -1.13 -19.89 -6.01
N HIS A 45 -2.19 -20.64 -6.31
CA HIS A 45 -3.41 -20.66 -5.52
C HIS A 45 -3.50 -21.97 -4.72
N CYS A 46 -3.81 -21.84 -3.43
CA CYS A 46 -4.20 -22.96 -2.59
C CYS A 46 -5.69 -22.82 -2.25
N GLY A 47 -6.49 -23.80 -2.64
CA GLY A 47 -7.93 -23.83 -2.41
C GLY A 47 -8.35 -25.03 -1.57
N LEU A 48 -9.09 -24.79 -0.50
CA LEU A 48 -9.80 -25.80 0.28
C LEU A 48 -11.28 -25.75 -0.09
N THR A 49 -11.80 -26.84 -0.63
CA THR A 49 -13.22 -26.96 -1.00
C THR A 49 -13.93 -27.88 -0.02
N GLU A 50 -14.68 -27.30 0.92
CA GLU A 50 -15.64 -28.04 1.74
C GLU A 50 -17.04 -27.92 1.15
N TRP A 51 -17.97 -28.81 1.53
CA TRP A 51 -19.36 -28.78 1.04
C TRP A 51 -20.10 -27.46 1.31
N ILE A 52 -19.68 -26.69 2.33
CA ILE A 52 -20.38 -25.49 2.78
C ILE A 52 -19.60 -24.21 2.46
N ARG A 53 -18.26 -24.29 2.42
CA ARG A 53 -17.38 -23.13 2.18
C ARG A 53 -16.15 -23.51 1.36
N THR A 54 -15.82 -22.66 0.40
CA THR A 54 -14.54 -22.66 -0.29
C THR A 54 -13.65 -21.58 0.32
N ASN A 55 -12.46 -21.97 0.79
CA ASN A 55 -11.45 -21.02 1.20
C ASN A 55 -10.31 -21.05 0.19
N TRP A 56 -9.76 -19.90 -0.19
CA TRP A 56 -8.65 -19.83 -1.12
C TRP A 56 -7.63 -18.79 -0.65
N SER A 57 -6.37 -19.08 -0.93
CA SER A 57 -5.24 -18.19 -0.72
C SER A 57 -4.38 -18.16 -1.97
N GLY A 58 -3.70 -17.04 -2.21
CA GLY A 58 -2.79 -16.87 -3.33
C GLY A 58 -1.43 -16.43 -2.83
N THR A 59 -0.37 -16.98 -3.41
CA THR A 59 1.02 -16.55 -3.19
C THR A 59 1.67 -16.24 -4.53
N TYR A 60 2.23 -15.05 -4.67
CA TYR A 60 3.00 -14.70 -5.86
C TYR A 60 4.46 -15.12 -5.68
N LEU A 61 4.94 -15.99 -6.56
CA LEU A 61 6.34 -16.41 -6.61
C LEU A 61 7.08 -15.53 -7.62
N PHE A 62 8.04 -14.75 -7.14
CA PHE A 62 8.94 -13.96 -7.98
C PHE A 62 10.28 -14.71 -8.16
N VAL A 63 10.66 -15.01 -9.41
CA VAL A 63 11.91 -15.73 -9.72
C VAL A 63 12.96 -14.73 -10.21
N LYS A 64 13.99 -14.50 -9.41
CA LYS A 64 15.08 -13.59 -9.76
C LYS A 64 15.98 -14.22 -10.83
N GLY A 65 15.88 -13.73 -12.07
CA GLY A 65 16.72 -14.19 -13.19
C GLY A 65 18.21 -13.84 -13.05
N ASN A 66 19.07 -14.58 -13.75
CA ASN A 66 20.50 -14.28 -13.84
C ASN A 66 20.76 -13.24 -14.95
N ASN A 67 20.87 -11.97 -14.55
CA ASN A 67 21.44 -10.83 -15.29
C ASN A 67 21.38 -10.90 -16.83
N GLN A 68 20.19 -10.78 -17.42
CA GLN A 68 20.08 -10.23 -18.78
C GLN A 68 20.28 -8.72 -18.68
N LYS A 69 20.99 -8.12 -19.67
CA LYS A 69 21.39 -6.69 -19.73
C LYS A 69 20.48 -5.80 -18.88
N ALA A 70 20.99 -5.39 -17.71
CA ALA A 70 20.18 -4.84 -16.64
C ALA A 70 19.34 -3.67 -17.14
N SER A 71 18.03 -3.89 -17.24
CA SER A 71 17.09 -2.80 -17.38
C SER A 71 17.11 -2.02 -16.07
N VAL A 72 17.39 -0.73 -16.14
CA VAL A 72 17.52 0.13 -14.97
C VAL A 72 16.29 1.01 -14.87
N VAL A 73 15.64 1.00 -13.71
CA VAL A 73 14.58 1.94 -13.37
C VAL A 73 15.08 2.86 -12.26
N VAL A 74 15.03 4.16 -12.53
CA VAL A 74 15.34 5.21 -11.55
C VAL A 74 14.07 5.98 -11.28
N GLN A 75 13.69 6.08 -10.01
CA GLN A 75 12.50 6.80 -9.57
C GLN A 75 12.89 8.00 -8.72
N GLN A 76 12.29 9.15 -9.00
CA GLN A 76 12.58 10.42 -8.34
C GLN A 76 11.28 11.19 -8.08
N LEU A 77 11.31 12.07 -7.09
CA LEU A 77 10.22 13.00 -6.76
C LEU A 77 10.72 14.42 -6.96
N THR A 78 9.96 15.20 -7.72
CA THR A 78 10.16 16.63 -7.94
C THR A 78 9.05 17.39 -7.22
N GLY A 79 9.44 18.21 -6.26
CA GLY A 79 8.53 19.04 -5.46
C GLY A 79 9.30 19.97 -4.54
N SER A 80 8.58 20.89 -3.90
CA SER A 80 9.08 21.67 -2.77
C SER A 80 9.52 20.73 -1.63
N ASN A 81 10.50 21.15 -0.83
CA ASN A 81 10.79 20.49 0.44
C ASN A 81 10.84 21.59 1.52
N PRO A 82 9.88 21.63 2.46
CA PRO A 82 8.81 20.67 2.74
C PRO A 82 7.61 20.73 1.78
N ILE A 83 6.87 19.62 1.66
CA ILE A 83 5.63 19.48 0.87
C ILE A 83 4.43 19.69 1.79
N HIS A 84 3.48 20.54 1.40
CA HIS A 84 2.27 20.83 2.17
C HIS A 84 1.00 20.33 1.43
N PRO A 85 -0.11 20.11 2.16
CA PRO A 85 -1.40 19.88 1.52
C PRO A 85 -1.76 21.02 0.56
N GLY A 86 -2.16 20.67 -0.66
CA GLY A 86 -2.44 21.62 -1.75
C GLY A 86 -1.30 21.77 -2.76
N ASP A 87 -0.07 21.38 -2.41
CA ASP A 87 1.05 21.41 -3.35
C ASP A 87 0.84 20.40 -4.50
N THR A 88 1.31 20.74 -5.69
CA THR A 88 1.41 19.78 -6.80
C THR A 88 2.80 19.17 -6.79
N VAL A 89 2.88 17.85 -6.68
CA VAL A 89 4.14 17.10 -6.76
C VAL A 89 4.19 16.31 -8.05
N THR A 90 5.38 16.10 -8.59
CA THR A 90 5.60 15.31 -9.81
C THR A 90 6.57 14.16 -9.53
N PHE A 91 6.09 12.94 -9.70
CA PHE A 91 6.93 11.75 -9.72
C PHE A 91 7.52 11.53 -11.10
N GLN A 92 8.79 11.16 -11.17
CA GLN A 92 9.50 10.82 -12.39
C GLN A 92 9.99 9.37 -12.32
N CYS A 93 9.76 8.62 -13.38
CA CYS A 93 10.27 7.25 -13.56
C CYS A 93 11.07 7.18 -14.85
N SER A 94 12.38 7.07 -14.74
CA SER A 94 13.32 6.95 -15.86
C SER A 94 13.71 5.48 -16.04
N VAL A 95 13.48 4.96 -17.25
CA VAL A 95 13.68 3.55 -17.60
C VAL A 95 14.72 3.47 -18.70
N SER A 96 15.81 2.75 -18.46
CA SER A 96 16.72 2.32 -19.52
C SER A 96 16.54 0.83 -19.75
N HIS A 97 16.04 0.45 -20.92
CA HIS A 97 15.70 -0.92 -21.25
C HIS A 97 16.45 -1.38 -22.50
N SER A 98 17.09 -2.55 -22.43
CA SER A 98 17.70 -3.19 -23.60
C SER A 98 16.62 -3.86 -24.44
N VAL A 99 16.42 -3.37 -25.66
CA VAL A 99 15.40 -3.90 -26.56
C VAL A 99 15.96 -5.13 -27.27
N ASN A 100 15.78 -6.31 -26.69
CA ASN A 100 16.06 -7.58 -27.39
C ASN A 100 14.83 -8.10 -28.16
N LYS A 101 13.62 -7.68 -27.78
CA LYS A 101 12.35 -8.03 -28.44
C LYS A 101 11.39 -6.83 -28.42
N THR A 102 10.66 -6.63 -29.50
CA THR A 102 9.66 -5.56 -29.62
C THR A 102 8.27 -6.19 -29.62
N CYS A 103 7.44 -5.87 -28.63
CA CYS A 103 6.04 -6.31 -28.57
C CYS A 103 5.11 -5.21 -29.12
N PRO A 104 3.98 -5.56 -29.78
CA PRO A 104 2.94 -4.59 -30.12
C PRO A 104 2.38 -3.98 -28.83
N GLY A 105 2.29 -2.63 -28.74
CA GLY A 105 1.71 -1.94 -27.59
C GLY A 105 2.65 -1.01 -26.81
N GLY A 106 3.94 -1.00 -27.14
CA GLY A 106 4.93 -0.08 -26.56
C GLY A 106 5.16 -0.30 -25.06
N LEU A 107 5.97 0.58 -24.45
CA LEU A 107 6.19 0.60 -23.00
C LEU A 107 5.03 1.33 -22.33
N ARG A 108 4.42 0.69 -21.32
CA ARG A 108 3.34 1.28 -20.50
C ARG A 108 3.79 1.42 -19.06
N VAL A 109 3.47 2.55 -18.44
CA VAL A 109 3.77 2.80 -17.02
C VAL A 109 2.48 2.79 -16.21
N LEU A 110 2.54 2.16 -15.04
CA LEU A 110 1.52 2.27 -14.00
C LEU A 110 2.18 2.83 -12.76
N TRP A 111 1.48 3.73 -12.07
CA TRP A 111 1.89 4.23 -10.78
C TRP A 111 1.01 3.63 -9.71
N PHE A 112 1.57 3.20 -8.60
CA PHE A 112 0.79 2.70 -7.47
C PHE A 112 1.36 3.18 -6.15
N ARG A 113 0.48 3.36 -5.17
CA ARG A 113 0.87 3.71 -3.80
C ARG A 113 0.57 2.54 -2.88
N ASP A 114 1.57 2.13 -2.13
CA ASP A 114 1.39 1.21 -1.01
C ASP A 114 0.72 1.98 0.14
N ARG A 115 -0.37 1.43 0.66
CA ARG A 115 -0.98 1.86 1.91
C ARG A 115 -0.63 0.82 2.97
N SER A 116 0.21 1.19 3.93
CA SER A 116 0.65 0.32 5.03
C SER A 116 -0.47 -0.31 5.88
N HIS A 117 -1.73 0.09 5.67
CA HIS A 117 -2.91 -0.37 6.42
C HIS A 117 -4.10 -0.83 5.54
N GLU A 118 -3.99 -0.81 4.21
CA GLU A 118 -5.06 -1.31 3.32
C GLU A 118 -4.54 -2.48 2.47
N SER A 119 -5.34 -3.53 2.31
CA SER A 119 -4.98 -4.74 1.55
C SER A 119 -4.82 -4.51 0.04
N HIS A 120 -5.14 -3.32 -0.46
CA HIS A 120 -5.18 -3.02 -1.89
C HIS A 120 -4.35 -1.77 -2.22
N PRO A 121 -3.39 -1.87 -3.18
CA PRO A 121 -2.66 -0.70 -3.65
C PRO A 121 -3.58 0.22 -4.46
N VAL A 122 -3.39 1.54 -4.33
CA VAL A 122 -4.10 2.52 -5.16
C VAL A 122 -3.35 2.66 -6.48
N ILE A 123 -4.03 2.37 -7.60
CA ILE A 123 -3.45 2.42 -8.95
C ILE A 123 -3.83 3.74 -9.63
N TYR A 124 -2.81 4.43 -10.15
CA TYR A 124 -2.93 5.61 -10.99
C TYR A 124 -2.47 5.25 -12.41
N ALA A 125 -3.40 5.22 -13.34
CA ALA A 125 -3.11 5.06 -14.76
C ALA A 125 -2.76 6.44 -15.33
N ASN A 126 -1.52 6.62 -15.80
CA ASN A 126 -1.15 7.80 -16.58
C ASN A 126 -0.58 7.36 -17.94
N THR A 127 -0.97 8.06 -18.99
CA THR A 127 -0.63 7.75 -20.39
C THR A 127 0.44 8.67 -20.98
N HIS A 128 0.92 9.67 -20.23
CA HIS A 128 1.94 10.59 -20.76
C HIS A 128 3.34 9.96 -20.75
N ASN A 129 3.93 9.84 -21.94
CA ASN A 129 5.19 9.14 -22.15
C ASN A 129 6.14 9.91 -23.06
N GLU A 130 7.34 10.23 -22.57
CA GLU A 130 8.43 10.74 -23.39
C GLU A 130 9.48 9.64 -23.53
N CYS A 131 9.55 9.05 -24.72
CA CYS A 131 10.45 7.94 -25.01
C CYS A 131 11.42 8.33 -26.12
N GLU A 132 12.72 8.29 -25.83
CA GLU A 132 13.78 8.55 -26.80
C GLU A 132 14.53 7.25 -27.13
N LYS A 133 14.82 7.05 -28.41
CA LYS A 133 15.62 5.93 -28.89
C LYS A 133 17.10 6.34 -28.85
N ARG A 134 17.87 5.82 -27.89
CA ARG A 134 19.32 6.06 -27.81
C ARG A 134 20.12 5.24 -28.83
N SER A 135 19.66 4.03 -29.14
CA SER A 135 20.23 3.18 -30.19
C SER A 135 19.20 2.15 -30.67
N ASP A 136 19.56 1.32 -31.65
CA ASP A 136 18.74 0.18 -32.09
C ASP A 136 18.49 -0.86 -30.98
N THR A 137 19.35 -0.90 -29.97
CA THR A 137 19.32 -1.92 -28.91
C THR A 137 19.02 -1.37 -27.52
N GLN A 138 18.94 -0.05 -27.36
CA GLN A 138 18.69 0.61 -26.08
C GLN A 138 17.68 1.76 -26.24
N ARG A 139 16.62 1.71 -25.45
CA ARG A 139 15.63 2.80 -25.32
C ARG A 139 15.70 3.37 -23.91
N THR A 140 15.59 4.69 -23.83
CA THR A 140 15.44 5.40 -22.55
C THR A 140 14.13 6.16 -22.58
N CYS A 141 13.27 5.91 -21.59
CA CYS A 141 12.00 6.60 -21.45
C CYS A 141 11.93 7.31 -20.10
N VAL A 142 11.28 8.46 -20.08
CA VAL A 142 10.98 9.19 -18.86
C VAL A 142 9.46 9.37 -18.79
N TYR A 143 8.91 8.95 -17.66
CA TYR A 143 7.49 9.04 -17.38
C TYR A 143 7.27 9.97 -16.20
N HIS A 144 6.27 10.84 -16.33
CA HIS A 144 5.88 11.78 -15.29
C HIS A 144 4.48 11.47 -14.78
N PHE A 145 4.27 11.62 -13.48
CA PHE A 145 2.96 11.58 -12.85
C PHE A 145 2.86 12.72 -11.85
N SER A 146 1.96 13.66 -12.11
CA SER A 146 1.72 14.80 -11.24
C SER A 146 0.39 14.66 -10.51
N LYS A 147 0.37 15.06 -9.24
CA LYS A 147 -0.84 15.03 -8.40
C LYS A 147 -0.84 16.20 -7.41
N ASN A 148 -2.00 16.78 -7.18
CA ASN A 148 -2.23 17.69 -6.05
C ASN A 148 -2.36 16.87 -4.76
N VAL A 149 -1.49 17.12 -3.80
CA VAL A 149 -1.41 16.29 -2.60
C VAL A 149 -2.38 16.76 -1.52
N SER A 150 -3.00 15.80 -0.84
CA SER A 150 -3.78 16.00 0.39
C SER A 150 -3.07 15.35 1.58
N SER A 151 -3.49 15.66 2.81
CA SER A 151 -2.95 15.01 4.03
C SER A 151 -3.05 13.48 3.99
N SER A 152 -4.00 12.92 3.25
CA SER A 152 -4.21 11.47 3.10
C SER A 152 -3.28 10.79 2.10
N ASP A 153 -2.49 11.57 1.34
CA ASP A 153 -1.65 11.08 0.24
C ASP A 153 -0.25 10.64 0.67
N ALA A 154 0.13 10.86 1.93
CA ALA A 154 1.39 10.35 2.46
C ALA A 154 1.54 8.83 2.24
N GLY A 155 2.73 8.39 1.87
CA GLY A 155 3.02 6.99 1.57
C GLY A 155 4.12 6.79 0.54
N THR A 156 4.39 5.55 0.17
CA THR A 156 5.41 5.22 -0.83
C THR A 156 4.75 4.96 -2.18
N TYR A 157 5.15 5.73 -3.19
CA TYR A 157 4.71 5.58 -4.56
C TYR A 157 5.72 4.76 -5.34
N TYR A 158 5.27 3.94 -6.27
CA TYR A 158 6.07 3.06 -7.11
C TYR A 158 5.64 3.21 -8.57
N CYS A 159 6.60 3.17 -9.50
CA CYS A 159 6.30 2.93 -10.90
C CYS A 159 6.51 1.46 -11.26
N ALA A 160 5.59 0.89 -12.05
CA ALA A 160 5.74 -0.37 -12.75
C ALA A 160 5.70 -0.13 -14.25
N VAL A 161 6.69 -0.63 -14.98
CA VAL A 161 6.83 -0.41 -16.41
C VAL A 161 6.73 -1.76 -17.11
N ALA A 162 5.65 -1.95 -17.86
CA ALA A 162 5.45 -3.13 -18.66
C ALA A 162 6.30 -3.05 -19.93
N THR A 163 7.21 -4.01 -20.08
CA THR A 163 8.03 -4.21 -21.28
C THR A 163 7.65 -5.51 -21.96
N CYS A 164 8.37 -5.90 -23.02
CA CYS A 164 8.10 -7.13 -23.76
C CYS A 164 8.59 -8.35 -22.95
N GLY A 165 7.68 -8.98 -22.20
CA GLY A 165 7.97 -10.19 -21.41
C GLY A 165 8.53 -9.95 -20.02
N GLU A 166 8.59 -8.70 -19.55
CA GLU A 166 9.06 -8.34 -18.21
C GLU A 166 8.27 -7.13 -17.68
N ILE A 167 8.12 -7.04 -16.35
CA ILE A 167 7.63 -5.85 -15.66
C ILE A 167 8.75 -5.34 -14.78
N LEU A 168 9.16 -4.09 -15.02
CA LEU A 168 10.21 -3.44 -14.25
C LEU A 168 9.60 -2.57 -13.16
N PHE A 169 10.06 -2.72 -11.93
CA PHE A 169 9.60 -1.92 -10.79
C PHE A 169 10.64 -0.87 -10.41
N GLY A 170 10.17 0.35 -10.12
CA GLY A 170 10.97 1.36 -9.44
C GLY A 170 11.16 1.01 -7.96
N ASN A 171 12.24 1.52 -7.36
CA ASN A 171 12.56 1.28 -5.95
C ASN A 171 11.60 1.99 -4.96
N GLY A 172 10.64 2.76 -5.48
CA GLY A 172 9.70 3.53 -4.68
C GLY A 172 10.24 4.91 -4.30
N THR A 173 9.33 5.83 -4.04
CA THR A 173 9.64 7.17 -3.53
C THR A 173 8.64 7.53 -2.45
N LYS A 174 9.18 7.86 -1.27
CA LYS A 174 8.36 8.23 -0.11
C LYS A 174 7.90 9.67 -0.25
N LEU A 175 6.58 9.87 -0.19
CA LEU A 175 5.96 11.18 -0.11
C LEU A 175 5.64 11.48 1.36
N ASP A 176 6.45 12.34 1.96
CA ASP A 176 6.21 12.87 3.30
C ASP A 176 5.55 14.25 3.18
N ILE A 177 4.35 14.38 3.76
CA ILE A 177 3.58 15.61 3.72
C ILE A 177 3.67 16.27 5.09
N HIS A 178 4.21 17.48 5.13
CA HIS A 178 4.23 18.30 6.33
C HIS A 178 2.81 18.80 6.58
N GLY A 179 2.09 18.08 7.44
CA GLY A 179 0.79 18.50 7.90
C GLY A 179 0.93 19.70 8.82
N ASP A 180 0.17 20.75 8.54
CA ASP A 180 -0.24 21.69 9.57
C ASP A 180 -1.07 20.92 10.62
N TYR A 181 -0.39 20.35 11.61
CA TYR A 181 -1.00 19.92 12.87
C TYR A 181 -1.62 21.11 13.65
N SER A 182 -1.60 22.32 13.07
CA SER A 182 -2.21 23.55 13.58
C SER A 182 -3.71 23.42 13.84
N TRP A 183 -4.46 22.62 13.07
CA TRP A 183 -5.89 22.44 13.38
C TRP A 183 -6.10 21.61 14.66
N SER A 184 -5.28 20.58 14.88
CA SER A 184 -5.35 19.73 16.07
C SER A 184 -4.94 20.48 17.34
N LYS A 185 -3.90 21.32 17.27
CA LYS A 185 -3.50 22.17 18.40
C LYS A 185 -4.52 23.26 18.71
N SER A 186 -5.05 23.94 17.69
CA SER A 186 -6.01 25.04 17.89
C SER A 186 -7.37 24.53 18.36
N ALA A 187 -7.85 23.40 17.84
CA ALA A 187 -9.06 22.77 18.34
C ALA A 187 -8.86 22.22 19.76
N SER A 188 -7.71 21.59 20.06
CA SER A 188 -7.42 21.09 21.41
C SER A 188 -7.32 22.22 22.45
N THR A 189 -6.69 23.35 22.12
CA THR A 189 -6.61 24.49 23.05
C THR A 189 -7.98 25.13 23.28
N VAL A 190 -8.80 25.28 22.23
CA VAL A 190 -10.17 25.80 22.36
C VAL A 190 -11.04 24.84 23.20
N ILE A 191 -10.96 23.52 22.96
CA ILE A 191 -11.67 22.52 23.76
C ILE A 191 -11.21 22.58 25.22
N PHE A 192 -9.90 22.68 25.47
CA PHE A 192 -9.36 22.77 26.83
C PHE A 192 -9.83 24.03 27.57
N LEU A 193 -9.86 25.18 26.89
CA LEU A 193 -10.38 26.44 27.44
C LEU A 193 -11.87 26.37 27.74
N LEU A 194 -12.67 25.77 26.84
CA LEU A 194 -14.10 25.55 27.05
C LEU A 194 -14.36 24.63 28.25
N CYS A 195 -13.59 23.53 28.39
CA CYS A 195 -13.67 22.64 29.53
C CYS A 195 -13.30 23.35 30.85
N ALA A 196 -12.26 24.18 30.84
CA ALA A 196 -11.85 24.96 32.01
C ALA A 196 -12.94 25.98 32.43
N LEU A 197 -13.52 26.69 31.46
CA LEU A 197 -14.63 27.63 31.71
C LEU A 197 -15.85 26.92 32.29
N LEU A 198 -16.23 25.77 31.74
CA LEU A 198 -17.33 24.95 32.26
C LEU A 198 -17.06 24.49 33.70
N ALA A 199 -15.84 24.04 34.01
CA ALA A 199 -15.47 23.64 35.36
C ALA A 199 -15.58 24.80 36.36
N ILE A 200 -15.10 25.99 35.99
CA ILE A 200 -15.22 27.20 36.83
C ILE A 200 -16.69 27.56 37.06
N CYS A 201 -17.52 27.54 36.02
CA CYS A 201 -18.96 27.80 36.15
C CYS A 201 -19.64 26.82 37.12
N LEU A 202 -19.31 25.52 37.04
CA LEU A 202 -19.86 24.51 37.94
C LEU A 202 -19.42 24.74 39.39
N ILE A 203 -18.16 25.14 39.63
CA ILE A 203 -17.67 25.48 40.96
C ILE A 203 -18.43 26.70 41.52
N VAL A 204 -18.63 27.75 40.73
CA VAL A 204 -19.37 28.94 41.15
C VAL A 204 -20.82 28.58 41.49
N ILE A 205 -21.49 27.79 40.66
CA ILE A 205 -22.86 27.32 40.92
C ILE A 205 -22.91 26.50 42.22
N ALA A 206 -21.96 25.58 42.43
CA ALA A 206 -21.90 24.79 43.66
C ALA A 206 -21.71 25.67 44.90
N VAL A 207 -20.83 26.68 44.84
CA VAL A 207 -20.62 27.64 45.94
C VAL A 207 -21.89 28.43 46.23
N LEU A 208 -22.58 28.94 45.20
CA LEU A 208 -23.85 29.67 45.36
C LEU A 208 -24.97 28.81 45.96
N ILE A 209 -25.05 27.53 45.59
CA ILE A 209 -25.99 26.57 46.20
C ILE A 209 -25.62 26.32 47.67
N CYS A 210 -24.33 26.17 47.99
CA CYS A 210 -23.88 25.98 49.36
C CYS A 210 -24.14 27.21 50.26
N THR A 211 -23.90 28.42 49.76
CA THR A 211 -24.15 29.66 50.52
C THR A 211 -25.64 29.94 50.69
N SER A 212 -26.46 29.70 49.66
CA SER A 212 -27.92 29.83 49.78
C SER A 212 -28.53 28.80 50.75
N LYS A 213 -28.03 27.55 50.76
CA LYS A 213 -28.44 26.56 51.78
C LYS A 213 -28.00 26.96 53.19
N LYS A 214 -26.81 27.54 53.34
CA LYS A 214 -26.33 28.03 54.64
C LYS A 214 -27.18 29.19 55.16
N ASN A 215 -27.49 30.17 54.32
CA ASN A 215 -28.37 31.29 54.69
C ASN A 215 -29.81 30.83 54.98
N SER A 216 -30.27 29.75 54.37
CA SER A 216 -31.56 29.14 54.70
C SER A 216 -31.56 28.40 56.04
N MET A 217 -30.41 27.85 56.47
CA MET A 217 -30.27 27.12 57.73
C MET A 217 -30.09 28.08 58.92
N ASP A 218 -29.35 29.17 58.73
CA ASP A 218 -29.21 30.23 59.75
C ASP A 218 -30.54 30.97 60.01
N ASN A 219 -31.48 30.98 59.05
CA ASN A 219 -32.84 31.52 59.23
C ASN A 219 -33.82 30.56 59.92
N CYS A 220 -33.43 29.32 60.25
CA CYS A 220 -34.28 28.35 60.96
C CYS A 220 -33.90 28.14 62.43
N GLU A 221 -32.75 28.68 62.90
CA GLU A 221 -32.36 28.67 64.32
C GLU A 221 -32.81 29.94 65.08
N GLY A 222 -33.54 30.84 64.42
CA GLY A 222 -34.00 32.12 64.98
C GLY A 222 -35.52 32.22 65.16
N ASN A 223 -36.18 31.21 65.74
CA ASN A 223 -37.59 31.29 66.13
C ASN A 223 -37.84 30.61 67.49
#